data_AF-W2W8S6-F1
#
_entry.id   AF-W2W8S6-F1
#
_cell.length_a   1.000
_cell.length_b   1.000
_cell.length_c   1.000
_cell.angle_alpha   90.00
_cell.angle_beta   90.00
_cell.angle_gamma   90.00
#
_symmetry.space_group_name_H-M   'P 1'
#
loop_
_entity.id
_entity.type
_entity.pdbx_description
1 polymer ?
#
loop_
_entity_poly.entity_id
_entity_poly.type
_entity_poly.pdbx_seq_one_letter_code
_entity_poly.pdbx_strand_id
1 'polypeptide(L)'
;MYVDVKKQEAASLKNLPVHTSRRAKSRFAENLLFIALSLLVVGLLTCGFIIESYILSQTPLTFLFGDNRSSCSPDVVGLTSVRRIHLKRKHYSFSKCLPISGRKDPTFCSGADRMDVLEQKTSGHICRASVLHMLLVEVYEELQALGKSPVILYGSLLGAVRDRSMIPFTEDADIGYSGRLRVTDDLHRLLWEKGYHLFFQDIWRVCMAPTHPLAAKLYDPTQSISADFEMPYLDLYYMNQQRDSGEWKIDEMNRINGSNLISDDKVRPFSQVMINGQRFDTVHDPDYFLTRMYGNDFMTPKPRDEGKQQLVFVKTNGIGPDALNSIKRHERDT
;
A
#
# COMPACT_ATOMS: atom_id res chain seq x y z
N MET A 1 40.32 -64.20 -49.02
CA MET A 1 39.35 -64.74 -48.05
C MET A 1 38.03 -63.98 -48.26
N TYR A 2 37.01 -64.65 -48.82
CA TYR A 2 35.55 -64.37 -48.80
C TYR A 2 35.02 -62.95 -49.22
N VAL A 3 34.60 -62.71 -50.49
CA VAL A 3 33.25 -62.86 -51.15
C VAL A 3 32.25 -61.75 -50.69
N ASP A 4 32.03 -60.64 -51.44
CA ASP A 4 31.18 -60.38 -52.63
C ASP A 4 29.65 -60.44 -52.39
N VAL A 5 28.95 -59.30 -52.55
CA VAL A 5 27.58 -59.25 -53.12
C VAL A 5 27.35 -57.93 -53.89
N LYS A 6 27.55 -58.02 -55.21
CA LYS A 6 26.65 -57.57 -56.30
C LYS A 6 25.97 -56.19 -56.25
N LYS A 7 26.48 -55.39 -57.18
CA LYS A 7 25.85 -54.35 -58.01
C LYS A 7 24.70 -54.92 -58.87
N GLN A 8 23.71 -54.06 -59.16
CA GLN A 8 22.60 -54.16 -60.15
C GLN A 8 21.31 -54.88 -59.75
N GLU A 9 20.23 -54.09 -59.63
CA GLU A 9 18.89 -54.20 -60.26
C GLU A 9 18.04 -53.06 -59.67
N ALA A 10 17.14 -52.35 -60.34
CA ALA A 10 16.49 -52.43 -61.64
C ALA A 10 16.02 -50.98 -61.98
N ALA A 11 16.29 -50.45 -63.17
CA ALA A 11 15.37 -50.41 -64.32
C ALA A 11 14.05 -49.63 -64.09
N SER A 12 13.69 -48.81 -65.08
CA SER A 12 12.45 -48.02 -65.25
C SER A 12 12.34 -46.77 -64.36
N LEU A 13 12.02 -45.56 -64.83
CA LEU A 13 11.21 -45.16 -65.97
C LEU A 13 11.39 -43.63 -66.22
N LYS A 14 11.72 -43.25 -67.45
CA LYS A 14 11.16 -42.14 -68.28
C LYS A 14 11.08 -40.68 -67.75
N ASN A 15 11.81 -39.80 -68.47
CA ASN A 15 11.42 -38.53 -69.11
C ASN A 15 10.55 -37.44 -68.40
N LEU A 16 11.15 -36.24 -68.28
CA LEU A 16 10.60 -34.84 -68.34
C LEU A 16 9.55 -34.38 -67.29
N PRO A 17 9.31 -33.05 -67.08
CA PRO A 17 10.11 -31.84 -67.38
C PRO A 17 10.30 -30.91 -66.14
N VAL A 18 11.16 -29.90 -66.29
CA VAL A 18 11.19 -28.71 -65.43
C VAL A 18 9.91 -27.90 -65.68
N HIS A 19 9.08 -27.71 -64.65
CA HIS A 19 8.03 -26.71 -64.65
C HIS A 19 8.05 -25.90 -63.35
N THR A 20 8.37 -24.62 -63.50
CA THR A 20 8.16 -23.56 -62.52
C THR A 20 6.71 -23.52 -62.05
N SER A 21 6.46 -23.67 -60.75
CA SER A 21 5.14 -23.47 -60.14
C SER A 21 5.13 -22.23 -59.24
N ARG A 22 4.33 -21.24 -59.64
CA ARG A 22 4.01 -20.04 -58.85
C ARG A 22 3.26 -20.46 -57.58
N ARG A 23 3.78 -20.05 -56.42
CA ARG A 23 3.17 -20.24 -55.10
C ARG A 23 1.88 -19.42 -55.00
N ALA A 24 0.74 -20.07 -55.22
CA ALA A 24 -0.56 -19.47 -54.92
C ALA A 24 -0.67 -19.28 -53.39
N LYS A 25 -0.74 -18.03 -52.92
CA LYS A 25 -1.12 -17.73 -51.53
C LYS A 25 -2.54 -18.26 -51.31
N SER A 26 -2.69 -19.08 -50.28
CA SER A 26 -3.96 -19.71 -49.92
C SER A 26 -4.96 -18.65 -49.42
N ARG A 27 -5.94 -18.28 -50.26
CA ARG A 27 -7.07 -17.40 -49.90
C ARG A 27 -7.87 -17.91 -48.69
N PHE A 28 -7.70 -19.19 -48.33
CA PHE A 28 -8.35 -19.82 -47.20
C PHE A 28 -7.83 -19.29 -45.84
N ALA A 29 -6.52 -19.05 -45.73
CA ALA A 29 -5.92 -18.54 -44.49
C ALA A 29 -6.30 -17.08 -44.22
N GLU A 30 -6.39 -16.26 -45.27
CA GLU A 30 -6.84 -14.87 -45.16
C GLU A 30 -8.32 -14.81 -44.75
N ASN A 31 -9.19 -15.62 -45.35
CA ASN A 31 -10.61 -15.67 -44.99
C ASN A 31 -10.84 -16.11 -43.53
N LEU A 32 -10.05 -17.07 -43.03
CA LEU A 32 -10.17 -17.53 -41.65
C LEU A 32 -9.73 -16.46 -40.64
N LEU A 33 -8.69 -15.68 -40.98
CA LEU A 33 -8.23 -14.56 -40.17
C LEU A 33 -9.27 -13.43 -40.12
N PHE A 34 -9.90 -13.11 -41.25
CA PHE A 34 -10.98 -12.13 -41.30
C PHE A 34 -12.18 -12.55 -40.43
N ILE A 35 -12.60 -13.81 -40.50
CA ILE A 35 -13.69 -14.33 -39.67
C ILE A 35 -13.34 -14.23 -38.18
N ALA A 36 -12.11 -14.59 -37.80
CA ALA A 36 -11.66 -14.50 -36.41
C ALA A 36 -11.65 -13.06 -35.89
N LEU A 37 -11.18 -12.09 -36.69
CA LEU A 37 -11.19 -10.68 -36.34
C LEU A 37 -12.62 -10.12 -36.24
N SER A 38 -13.51 -10.51 -37.14
CA SER A 38 -14.92 -10.09 -37.07
C SER A 38 -15.60 -10.60 -35.81
N LEU A 39 -15.37 -11.87 -35.42
CA LEU A 39 -15.92 -12.44 -34.18
C LEU A 39 -15.35 -11.75 -32.94
N LEU A 40 -14.06 -11.39 -32.94
CA LEU A 40 -13.44 -10.63 -31.86
C LEU A 40 -14.11 -9.26 -31.69
N VAL A 41 -14.32 -8.52 -32.78
CA VAL A 41 -14.96 -7.19 -32.73
C VAL A 41 -16.40 -7.28 -32.24
N VAL A 42 -17.17 -8.26 -32.72
CA VAL A 42 -18.54 -8.51 -32.24
C VAL A 42 -18.53 -8.88 -30.74
N GLY A 43 -17.58 -9.70 -30.30
CA GLY A 43 -17.40 -10.04 -28.89
C GLY A 43 -17.09 -8.82 -28.01
N LEU A 44 -16.21 -7.93 -28.47
CA LEU A 44 -15.87 -6.69 -27.74
C LEU A 44 -17.04 -5.72 -27.67
N LEU A 45 -17.79 -5.55 -28.77
CA LEU A 45 -18.98 -4.69 -28.80
C LEU A 45 -20.08 -5.22 -27.89
N THR A 46 -20.39 -6.52 -27.97
CA THR A 46 -21.40 -7.15 -27.11
C THR A 46 -21.00 -7.11 -25.64
N CYS A 47 -19.73 -7.33 -25.31
CA CYS A 47 -19.21 -7.21 -23.95
C CYS A 47 -19.34 -5.77 -23.43
N GLY A 48 -19.00 -4.77 -24.25
CA GLY A 48 -19.18 -3.35 -23.92
C GLY A 48 -20.65 -3.01 -23.61
N PHE A 49 -21.57 -3.44 -24.46
CA PHE A 49 -23.01 -3.25 -24.25
C PHE A 49 -23.53 -3.95 -23.00
N ILE A 50 -23.05 -5.16 -22.69
CA ILE A 50 -23.45 -5.90 -21.48
C ILE A 50 -22.93 -5.19 -20.23
N ILE A 51 -21.68 -4.72 -20.23
CA ILE A 51 -21.09 -3.99 -19.10
C ILE A 51 -21.83 -2.67 -18.87
N GLU A 52 -22.10 -1.88 -19.92
CA GLU A 52 -22.85 -0.63 -19.81
C GLU A 52 -24.29 -0.89 -19.32
N SER A 53 -24.96 -1.91 -19.85
CA SER A 53 -26.31 -2.28 -19.41
C SER A 53 -26.33 -2.77 -17.96
N TYR A 54 -25.30 -3.50 -17.53
CA TYR A 54 -25.15 -3.98 -16.15
C TYR A 54 -24.92 -2.82 -15.18
N ILE A 55 -24.02 -1.88 -15.53
CA ILE A 55 -23.79 -0.66 -14.74
C ILE A 55 -25.09 0.14 -14.61
N LEU A 56 -25.83 0.37 -15.71
CA LEU A 56 -27.10 1.09 -15.70
C LEU A 56 -28.20 0.35 -14.91
N SER A 57 -28.16 -0.99 -14.88
CA SER A 57 -29.12 -1.80 -14.12
C SER A 57 -28.87 -1.81 -12.61
N GLN A 58 -27.63 -1.52 -12.18
CA GLN A 58 -27.24 -1.48 -10.76
C GLN A 58 -27.17 -0.07 -10.18
N THR A 59 -27.26 0.97 -11.01
CA THR A 59 -27.43 2.34 -10.52
C THR A 59 -28.84 2.53 -9.98
N PRO A 60 -29.01 2.95 -8.70
CA PRO A 60 -30.34 3.21 -8.16
C PRO A 60 -31.04 4.34 -8.94
N LEU A 61 -32.33 4.15 -9.22
CA LEU A 61 -33.21 5.05 -9.99
C LEU A 61 -33.22 6.51 -9.51
N THR A 62 -32.78 6.78 -8.27
CA THR A 62 -32.60 8.12 -7.71
C THR A 62 -31.54 8.95 -8.44
N PHE A 63 -30.64 8.33 -9.21
CA PHE A 63 -29.63 9.03 -10.01
C PHE A 63 -30.10 9.41 -11.42
N LEU A 64 -31.11 8.71 -11.96
CA LEU A 64 -31.64 8.94 -13.31
C LEU A 64 -32.85 9.88 -13.32
N PHE A 65 -33.62 9.93 -12.22
CA PHE A 65 -34.70 10.89 -12.03
C PHE A 65 -34.38 11.75 -10.82
N GLY A 66 -33.68 12.86 -11.08
CA GLY A 66 -33.45 13.89 -10.09
C GLY A 66 -34.78 14.45 -9.61
N ASP A 67 -35.17 14.09 -8.40
CA ASP A 67 -36.28 14.72 -7.71
C ASP A 67 -35.98 16.20 -7.47
N ASN A 68 -37.01 17.00 -7.70
CA ASN A 68 -36.98 18.43 -7.87
C ASN A 68 -36.77 19.19 -6.53
N ARG A 69 -35.59 19.06 -5.91
CA ARG A 69 -35.16 19.89 -4.77
C ARG A 69 -33.70 20.34 -4.88
N SER A 70 -33.57 21.67 -4.99
CA SER A 70 -32.36 22.50 -5.04
C SER A 70 -31.34 22.19 -6.14
N SER A 71 -31.52 22.87 -7.26
CA SER A 71 -30.55 23.03 -8.34
C SER A 71 -29.18 23.49 -7.82
N CYS A 72 -28.16 22.64 -7.90
CA CYS A 72 -26.77 23.09 -7.90
C CYS A 72 -26.48 23.70 -9.28
N SER A 73 -26.56 25.02 -9.39
CA SER A 73 -26.05 25.73 -10.57
C SER A 73 -24.51 25.77 -10.48
N PRO A 74 -23.76 25.32 -11.49
CA PRO A 74 -22.32 25.56 -11.52
C PRO A 74 -22.10 27.05 -11.78
N ASP A 75 -21.63 27.78 -10.78
CA ASP A 75 -21.16 29.14 -11.00
C ASP A 75 -19.90 29.08 -11.86
N VAL A 76 -19.97 29.68 -13.04
CA VAL A 76 -18.80 29.84 -13.91
C VAL A 76 -17.93 30.93 -13.28
N VAL A 77 -17.00 30.52 -12.43
CA VAL A 77 -15.99 31.43 -11.88
C VAL A 77 -15.10 31.91 -13.01
N GLY A 78 -15.25 33.18 -13.40
CA GLY A 78 -14.42 33.81 -14.42
C GLY A 78 -12.93 33.69 -14.07
N LEU A 79 -12.14 33.15 -15.01
CA LEU A 79 -10.69 32.92 -14.87
C LEU A 79 -9.85 34.18 -14.64
N THR A 80 -10.44 35.37 -14.71
CA THR A 80 -9.74 36.65 -14.54
C THR A 80 -9.71 37.16 -13.10
N SER A 81 -10.42 36.51 -12.16
CA SER A 81 -10.48 36.92 -10.75
C SER A 81 -9.67 36.04 -9.79
N VAL A 82 -8.76 35.20 -10.32
CA VAL A 82 -7.79 34.46 -9.50
C VAL A 82 -6.69 35.43 -9.04
N ARG A 83 -7.06 36.39 -8.18
CA ARG A 83 -6.09 37.05 -7.30
C ARG A 83 -5.47 35.96 -6.45
N ARG A 84 -4.14 35.93 -6.42
CA ARG A 84 -3.29 35.03 -5.63
C ARG A 84 -3.86 34.81 -4.23
N ILE A 85 -4.73 33.82 -4.07
CA ILE A 85 -5.07 33.26 -2.78
C ILE A 85 -3.76 32.61 -2.35
N HIS A 86 -3.14 33.16 -1.32
CA HIS A 86 -2.20 32.42 -0.51
C HIS A 86 -2.91 31.13 -0.12
N LEU A 87 -2.61 30.03 -0.84
CA LEU A 87 -3.00 28.68 -0.46
C LEU A 87 -2.42 28.46 0.93
N LYS A 88 -3.21 28.76 1.96
CA LYS A 88 -3.04 28.13 3.27
C LYS A 88 -2.98 26.65 2.95
N ARG A 89 -1.81 26.02 3.14
CA ARG A 89 -1.58 24.59 2.94
C ARG A 89 -2.83 23.87 3.46
N LYS A 90 -3.60 23.26 2.56
CA LYS A 90 -4.65 22.32 2.94
C LYS A 90 -3.90 21.23 3.69
N HIS A 91 -3.93 21.25 5.02
CA HIS A 91 -3.36 20.18 5.82
C HIS A 91 -4.16 18.93 5.43
N TYR A 92 -3.56 18.06 4.61
CA TYR A 92 -4.08 16.73 4.39
C TYR A 92 -3.93 16.04 5.75
N SER A 93 -5.05 15.82 6.41
CA SER A 93 -5.12 15.37 7.80
C SER A 93 -6.03 14.14 7.90
N PHE A 94 -6.18 13.61 9.11
CA PHE A 94 -7.10 12.53 9.43
C PHE A 94 -8.56 12.75 8.97
N SER A 95 -8.94 13.98 8.61
CA SER A 95 -10.27 14.34 8.07
C SER A 95 -10.72 13.57 6.82
N LYS A 96 -9.80 12.92 6.10
CA LYS A 96 -10.11 12.06 4.93
C LYS A 96 -10.01 10.56 5.24
N CYS A 97 -9.72 10.19 6.48
CA CYS A 97 -9.76 8.82 6.92
C CYS A 97 -11.22 8.39 7.12
N LEU A 98 -11.51 7.14 6.77
CA LEU A 98 -12.78 6.50 7.07
C LEU A 98 -12.91 6.35 8.60
N PRO A 99 -14.02 6.78 9.22
CA PRO A 99 -14.36 6.45 10.61
C PRO A 99 -14.68 4.97 10.79
N ILE A 100 -14.07 4.32 11.78
CA ILE A 100 -13.98 2.86 11.98
C ILE A 100 -13.86 2.66 13.50
N SER A 101 -14.89 2.10 14.13
CA SER A 101 -14.72 1.53 15.45
C SER A 101 -14.20 0.11 15.34
N GLY A 102 -13.47 -0.31 16.36
CA GLY A 102 -13.03 -1.68 16.47
C GLY A 102 -12.69 -1.99 17.92
N ARG A 103 -12.91 -3.24 18.32
CA ARG A 103 -12.47 -3.72 19.62
C ARG A 103 -10.95 -3.61 19.73
N LYS A 104 -10.50 -3.26 20.92
CA LYS A 104 -9.08 -3.09 21.29
C LYS A 104 -8.67 -4.06 22.40
N ASP A 105 -9.62 -4.82 22.94
CA ASP A 105 -9.35 -5.63 24.11
C ASP A 105 -8.48 -6.85 23.73
N PRO A 106 -7.42 -7.16 24.50
CA PRO A 106 -6.53 -8.28 24.18
C PRO A 106 -7.23 -9.64 24.15
N THR A 107 -8.24 -9.85 24.99
CA THR A 107 -8.92 -11.14 25.16
C THR A 107 -9.64 -11.56 23.88
N PHE A 108 -10.26 -10.63 23.16
CA PHE A 108 -10.96 -10.90 21.90
C PHE A 108 -10.11 -10.63 20.67
N CYS A 109 -9.10 -9.75 20.75
CA CYS A 109 -8.37 -9.26 19.57
C CYS A 109 -6.92 -9.74 19.46
N SER A 110 -6.46 -10.64 20.33
CA SER A 110 -5.17 -11.30 20.15
C SER A 110 -5.15 -12.14 18.86
N GLY A 111 -4.09 -11.99 18.06
CA GLY A 111 -3.99 -12.68 16.77
C GLY A 111 -4.96 -12.18 15.68
N ALA A 112 -5.61 -11.04 15.91
CA ALA A 112 -6.50 -10.40 14.93
C ALA A 112 -5.80 -10.24 13.56
N ASP A 113 -6.48 -10.65 12.49
CA ASP A 113 -5.91 -10.81 11.16
C ASP A 113 -6.69 -10.04 10.09
N ARG A 114 -6.04 -9.68 8.97
CA ARG A 114 -6.71 -9.01 7.85
C ARG A 114 -7.84 -9.86 7.27
N MET A 115 -7.74 -11.19 7.34
CA MET A 115 -8.79 -12.10 6.90
C MET A 115 -10.10 -11.92 7.70
N ASP A 116 -10.05 -11.48 8.96
CA ASP A 116 -11.27 -11.15 9.73
C ASP A 116 -12.08 -10.02 9.07
N VAL A 117 -11.39 -9.11 8.38
CA VAL A 117 -12.00 -8.01 7.64
C VAL A 117 -12.53 -8.47 6.28
N LEU A 118 -11.92 -9.49 5.67
CA LEU A 118 -12.30 -10.00 4.35
C LEU A 118 -13.42 -11.06 4.40
N GLU A 119 -13.39 -11.99 5.37
CA GLU A 119 -14.21 -13.21 5.39
C GLU A 119 -15.65 -13.04 5.91
N GLN A 120 -16.10 -11.81 6.17
CA GLN A 120 -17.50 -11.53 6.58
C GLN A 120 -18.01 -12.39 7.76
N LYS A 121 -17.22 -12.58 8.82
CA LYS A 121 -17.77 -13.20 10.05
C LYS A 121 -18.88 -12.30 10.62
N THR A 122 -20.05 -12.90 10.79
CA THR A 122 -21.30 -12.30 11.28
C THR A 122 -21.28 -11.92 12.77
N SER A 123 -20.15 -12.10 13.47
CA SER A 123 -20.03 -12.00 14.93
C SER A 123 -19.88 -10.56 15.48
N GLY A 124 -20.33 -9.56 14.71
CA GLY A 124 -20.72 -8.24 15.23
C GLY A 124 -19.60 -7.27 15.62
N HIS A 125 -18.33 -7.66 15.70
CA HIS A 125 -17.26 -6.72 16.07
C HIS A 125 -15.93 -7.04 15.39
N ILE A 126 -15.39 -6.06 14.68
CA ILE A 126 -14.07 -6.12 14.05
C ILE A 126 -13.02 -5.64 15.06
N CYS A 127 -11.88 -6.31 15.10
CA CYS A 127 -10.75 -5.86 15.91
C CYS A 127 -10.01 -4.76 15.18
N ARG A 128 -9.60 -3.70 15.91
CA ARG A 128 -8.78 -2.63 15.32
C ARG A 128 -7.50 -3.18 14.72
N ALA A 129 -6.87 -4.13 15.41
CA ALA A 129 -5.69 -4.85 14.94
C ALA A 129 -5.86 -5.55 13.58
N SER A 130 -7.06 -6.04 13.24
CA SER A 130 -7.34 -6.63 11.91
C SER A 130 -7.23 -5.58 10.79
N VAL A 131 -7.71 -4.35 11.03
CA VAL A 131 -7.59 -3.24 10.08
C VAL A 131 -6.15 -2.75 9.98
N LEU A 132 -5.43 -2.69 11.11
CA LEU A 132 -4.01 -2.34 11.13
C LEU A 132 -3.15 -3.38 10.39
N HIS A 133 -3.46 -4.67 10.54
CA HIS A 133 -2.76 -5.71 9.79
C HIS A 133 -2.98 -5.57 8.28
N MET A 134 -4.21 -5.27 7.85
CA MET A 134 -4.52 -4.99 6.44
C MET A 134 -3.74 -3.76 5.91
N LEU A 135 -3.73 -2.65 6.65
CA LEU A 135 -2.93 -1.46 6.31
C LEU A 135 -1.44 -1.80 6.19
N LEU A 136 -0.90 -2.52 7.18
CA LEU A 136 0.51 -2.92 7.21
C LEU A 136 0.87 -3.75 5.98
N VAL A 137 0.10 -4.79 5.67
CA VAL A 137 0.42 -5.66 4.53
C VAL A 137 0.34 -4.91 3.21
N GLU A 138 -0.76 -4.18 2.97
CA GLU A 138 -0.96 -3.53 1.68
C GLU A 138 0.04 -2.40 1.43
N VAL A 139 0.35 -1.58 2.43
CA VAL A 139 1.35 -0.52 2.29
C VAL A 139 2.75 -1.11 2.15
N TYR A 140 3.06 -2.18 2.88
CA TYR A 140 4.35 -2.87 2.78
C TYR A 140 4.58 -3.43 1.37
N GLU A 141 3.59 -4.10 0.79
CA GLU A 141 3.68 -4.67 -0.57
C GLU A 141 3.85 -3.58 -1.63
N GLU A 142 3.15 -2.44 -1.51
CA GLU A 142 3.33 -1.30 -2.43
C GLU A 142 4.72 -0.67 -2.32
N LEU A 143 5.25 -0.54 -1.09
CA LEU A 143 6.62 -0.05 -0.88
C LEU A 143 7.66 -1.02 -1.45
N GLN A 144 7.45 -2.33 -1.32
CA GLN A 144 8.31 -3.34 -1.94
C GLN A 144 8.26 -3.25 -3.47
N ALA A 145 7.08 -3.17 -4.06
CA ALA A 145 6.89 -3.06 -5.50
C ALA A 145 7.59 -1.81 -6.09
N LEU A 146 7.65 -0.73 -5.31
CA LEU A 146 8.35 0.51 -5.67
C LEU A 146 9.85 0.51 -5.31
N GLY A 147 10.40 -0.60 -4.83
CA GLY A 147 11.81 -0.74 -4.47
C GLY A 147 12.23 0.16 -3.30
N LYS A 148 11.33 0.40 -2.33
CA LYS A 148 11.57 1.25 -1.15
C LYS A 148 12.09 0.49 0.08
N SER A 149 12.44 -0.78 -0.09
CA SER A 149 13.02 -1.65 0.94
C SER A 149 12.37 -1.47 2.33
N PRO A 150 11.05 -1.71 2.45
CA PRO A 150 10.32 -1.49 3.69
C PRO A 150 10.72 -2.50 4.76
N VAL A 151 10.72 -2.05 6.00
CA VAL A 151 11.03 -2.83 7.20
C VAL A 151 10.03 -2.55 8.31
N ILE A 152 9.70 -3.57 9.11
CA ILE A 152 8.82 -3.40 10.27
C ILE A 152 9.61 -2.81 11.43
N LEU A 153 9.10 -1.73 12.02
CA LEU A 153 9.73 -1.01 13.13
C LEU A 153 8.76 -0.82 14.31
N TYR A 154 9.27 -0.24 15.40
CA TYR A 154 8.49 0.28 16.52
C TYR A 154 7.41 -0.67 17.07
N GLY A 155 6.16 -0.21 17.19
CA GLY A 155 5.08 -0.97 17.81
C GLY A 155 4.72 -2.21 16.99
N SER A 156 4.87 -2.13 15.67
CA SER A 156 4.67 -3.28 14.78
C SER A 156 5.76 -4.34 14.96
N LEU A 157 7.02 -3.92 15.14
CA LEU A 157 8.13 -4.83 15.42
C LEU A 157 7.97 -5.47 16.80
N LEU A 158 7.56 -4.67 17.79
CA LEU A 158 7.29 -5.16 19.14
C LEU A 158 6.18 -6.22 19.12
N GLY A 159 5.09 -5.97 18.39
CA GLY A 159 4.02 -6.96 18.20
C GLY A 159 4.51 -8.24 17.52
N ALA A 160 5.33 -8.11 16.47
CA ALA A 160 5.90 -9.26 15.77
C ALA A 160 6.79 -10.12 16.67
N VAL A 161 7.66 -9.49 17.48
CA VAL A 161 8.60 -10.19 18.36
C VAL A 161 7.89 -10.79 19.58
N ARG A 162 6.99 -10.04 20.21
CA ARG A 162 6.35 -10.43 21.47
C ARG A 162 5.14 -11.34 21.26
N ASP A 163 4.25 -10.95 20.36
CA ASP A 163 2.91 -11.52 20.23
C ASP A 163 2.77 -12.34 18.93
N ARG A 164 3.72 -12.19 17.98
CA ARG A 164 3.63 -12.68 16.59
C ARG A 164 2.38 -12.19 15.85
N SER A 165 1.87 -11.03 16.27
CA SER A 165 0.67 -10.39 15.74
C SER A 165 0.74 -8.88 15.90
N MET A 166 -0.25 -8.15 15.38
CA MET A 166 -0.45 -6.75 15.78
C MET A 166 -0.82 -6.68 17.26
N ILE A 167 -0.39 -5.61 17.94
CA ILE A 167 -0.76 -5.36 19.35
C ILE A 167 -2.22 -4.91 19.39
N PRO A 168 -3.14 -5.61 20.10
CA PRO A 168 -4.59 -5.37 19.99
C PRO A 168 -5.08 -3.94 20.28
N PHE A 169 -4.42 -3.27 21.23
CA PHE A 169 -4.82 -1.96 21.75
C PHE A 169 -4.04 -0.78 21.16
N THR A 170 -3.18 -1.01 20.17
CA THR A 170 -2.46 0.09 19.52
C THR A 170 -3.37 0.92 18.61
N GLU A 171 -3.00 2.17 18.36
CA GLU A 171 -3.70 3.05 17.42
C GLU A 171 -3.21 2.84 15.98
N ASP A 172 -1.96 2.43 15.81
CA ASP A 172 -1.21 2.46 14.57
C ASP A 172 -0.34 1.25 14.29
N ALA A 173 0.07 1.16 13.02
CA ALA A 173 1.13 0.30 12.52
C ALA A 173 2.33 1.16 12.09
N ASP A 174 3.52 0.57 12.03
CA ASP A 174 4.78 1.28 11.82
C ASP A 174 5.63 0.57 10.76
N ILE A 175 5.96 1.29 9.69
CA ILE A 175 6.87 0.82 8.65
C ILE A 175 8.01 1.83 8.47
N GLY A 176 9.25 1.35 8.56
CA GLY A 176 10.41 2.06 8.06
C GLY A 176 10.58 1.83 6.56
N TYR A 177 11.05 2.84 5.82
CA TYR A 177 11.35 2.71 4.41
C TYR A 177 12.65 3.43 4.03
N SER A 178 13.34 2.91 3.03
CA SER A 178 14.56 3.50 2.47
C SER A 178 14.35 3.97 1.03
N GLY A 179 15.13 4.96 0.61
CA GLY A 179 14.99 5.57 -0.73
C GLY A 179 14.00 6.72 -0.76
N ARG A 180 14.03 7.52 -1.84
CA ARG A 180 13.24 8.76 -1.93
C ARG A 180 11.78 8.44 -2.25
N LEU A 181 10.86 8.88 -1.40
CA LEU A 181 9.44 9.08 -1.77
C LEU A 181 9.32 10.50 -2.34
N ARG A 182 8.80 10.67 -3.56
CA ARG A 182 8.43 12.00 -4.06
C ARG A 182 6.92 12.17 -3.90
N VAL A 183 6.53 13.40 -3.56
CA VAL A 183 5.13 13.80 -3.31
C VAL A 183 4.22 13.56 -4.53
N THR A 184 4.80 13.52 -5.73
CA THR A 184 4.12 13.26 -7.01
C THR A 184 4.17 11.78 -7.45
N ASP A 185 4.72 10.88 -6.63
CA ASP A 185 5.02 9.52 -7.07
C ASP A 185 3.82 8.57 -7.02
N ASP A 186 4.02 7.46 -7.74
CA ASP A 186 3.18 6.28 -7.82
C ASP A 186 2.62 5.83 -6.49
N LEU A 187 3.32 5.95 -5.35
CA LEU A 187 2.78 5.50 -4.05
C LEU A 187 1.46 6.19 -3.68
N HIS A 188 1.37 7.52 -3.83
CA HIS A 188 0.13 8.23 -3.52
C HIS A 188 -1.00 7.80 -4.45
N ARG A 189 -0.69 7.59 -5.73
CA ARG A 189 -1.66 7.12 -6.74
C ARG A 189 -2.10 5.67 -6.49
N LEU A 190 -1.17 4.75 -6.25
CA LEU A 190 -1.42 3.33 -6.00
C LEU A 190 -2.23 3.13 -4.72
N LEU A 191 -1.86 3.83 -3.64
CA LEU A 191 -2.65 3.81 -2.41
C LEU A 191 -4.04 4.42 -2.62
N TRP A 192 -4.16 5.52 -3.36
CA TRP A 192 -5.45 6.12 -3.68
C TRP A 192 -6.35 5.19 -4.52
N GLU A 193 -5.79 4.50 -5.52
CA GLU A 193 -6.48 3.49 -6.35
C GLU A 193 -7.00 2.32 -5.51
N LYS A 194 -6.28 1.95 -4.45
CA LYS A 194 -6.71 0.96 -3.44
C LYS A 194 -7.69 1.52 -2.39
N GLY A 195 -7.95 2.83 -2.40
CA GLY A 195 -8.83 3.50 -1.44
C GLY A 195 -8.19 3.80 -0.08
N TYR A 196 -6.88 4.00 -0.06
CA TYR A 196 -6.14 4.54 1.08
C TYR A 196 -5.87 6.04 0.91
N HIS A 197 -5.77 6.74 2.03
CA HIS A 197 -5.37 8.13 2.08
C HIS A 197 -3.96 8.27 2.66
N LEU A 198 -3.00 8.64 1.81
CA LEU A 198 -1.65 9.04 2.22
C LEU A 198 -1.61 10.55 2.48
N PHE A 199 -1.07 10.96 3.63
CA PHE A 199 -0.93 12.36 4.02
C PHE A 199 0.30 12.59 4.89
N PHE A 200 0.67 13.86 5.09
CA PHE A 200 1.84 14.23 5.89
C PHE A 200 1.41 15.04 7.11
N GLN A 201 1.73 14.55 8.31
CA GLN A 201 1.56 15.23 9.59
C GLN A 201 2.74 14.85 10.47
N ASP A 202 3.79 15.68 10.44
CA ASP A 202 5.14 15.48 11.00
C ASP A 202 5.94 14.33 10.33
N ILE A 203 5.26 13.22 10.05
CA ILE A 203 5.71 12.08 9.25
C ILE A 203 4.63 11.72 8.22
N TRP A 204 4.99 10.84 7.27
CA TRP A 204 4.02 10.31 6.32
C TRP A 204 3.11 9.30 7.02
N ARG A 205 1.82 9.38 6.72
CA ARG A 205 0.78 8.54 7.32
C ARG A 205 -0.17 8.00 6.29
N VAL A 206 -0.65 6.78 6.50
CA VAL A 206 -1.65 6.12 5.67
C VAL A 206 -2.83 5.71 6.52
N CYS A 207 -4.04 5.97 6.05
CA CYS A 207 -5.26 5.43 6.65
C CYS A 207 -6.20 4.93 5.56
N MET A 208 -7.19 4.12 5.93
CA MET A 208 -8.26 3.75 5.02
C MET A 208 -9.11 4.99 4.68
N ALA A 209 -9.44 5.21 3.41
CA ALA A 209 -10.30 6.30 2.98
C ALA A 209 -11.75 5.82 2.77
N PRO A 210 -12.74 6.75 2.73
CA PRO A 210 -14.12 6.41 2.36
C PRO A 210 -14.29 5.77 0.97
N THR A 211 -13.28 5.85 0.11
CA THR A 211 -13.26 5.22 -1.21
C THR A 211 -12.79 3.76 -1.19
N HIS A 212 -12.37 3.23 -0.04
CA HIS A 212 -11.94 1.84 0.09
C HIS A 212 -13.08 0.86 -0.24
N PRO A 213 -12.83 -0.26 -0.95
CA PRO A 213 -13.88 -1.24 -1.27
C PRO A 213 -14.63 -1.81 -0.05
N LEU A 214 -13.97 -1.82 1.12
CA LEU A 214 -14.55 -2.28 2.38
C LEU A 214 -15.15 -1.14 3.24
N ALA A 215 -15.22 0.08 2.73
CA ALA A 215 -15.62 1.25 3.52
C ALA A 215 -17.03 1.10 4.10
N ALA A 216 -18.00 0.65 3.31
CA ALA A 216 -19.38 0.44 3.77
C ALA A 216 -19.50 -0.59 4.90
N LYS A 217 -18.54 -1.53 5.02
CA LYS A 217 -18.51 -2.55 6.08
C LYS A 217 -17.85 -2.03 7.36
N LEU A 218 -16.85 -1.18 7.21
CA LEU A 218 -16.01 -0.70 8.31
C LEU A 218 -16.46 0.63 8.89
N TYR A 219 -17.31 1.36 8.15
CA TYR A 219 -17.77 2.67 8.55
C TYR A 219 -18.54 2.63 9.87
N ASP A 220 -18.10 3.44 10.83
CA ASP A 220 -18.86 3.72 12.05
C ASP A 220 -19.39 5.17 12.00
N PRO A 221 -20.71 5.37 11.87
CA PRO A 221 -21.30 6.71 11.84
C PRO A 221 -21.30 7.42 13.21
N THR A 222 -21.02 6.71 14.30
CA THR A 222 -20.99 7.28 15.66
C THR A 222 -19.65 7.92 16.01
N GLN A 223 -18.61 7.63 15.22
CA GLN A 223 -17.27 8.20 15.38
C GLN A 223 -17.15 9.57 14.72
N SER A 224 -16.47 10.50 15.38
CA SER A 224 -16.18 11.82 14.81
C SER A 224 -15.14 11.71 13.69
N ILE A 225 -15.39 12.37 12.55
CA ILE A 225 -14.44 12.47 11.43
C ILE A 225 -13.19 13.30 11.82
N SER A 226 -13.23 14.07 12.91
CA SER A 226 -12.23 15.09 13.23
C SER A 226 -11.32 14.79 14.42
N ALA A 227 -11.38 13.60 15.00
CA ALA A 227 -10.53 13.27 16.13
C ALA A 227 -9.23 12.61 15.64
N ASP A 228 -8.16 13.40 15.61
CA ASP A 228 -6.81 12.93 15.27
C ASP A 228 -6.45 11.69 16.11
N PHE A 229 -5.84 10.69 15.48
CA PHE A 229 -5.40 9.43 16.11
C PHE A 229 -6.50 8.49 16.63
N GLU A 230 -7.79 8.84 16.50
CA GLU A 230 -8.85 7.91 16.91
C GLU A 230 -9.03 6.76 15.91
N MET A 231 -8.57 6.96 14.68
CA MET A 231 -8.71 6.03 13.57
C MET A 231 -7.53 5.05 13.46
N PRO A 232 -7.68 3.83 12.90
CA PRO A 232 -6.53 3.01 12.53
C PRO A 232 -5.72 3.70 11.43
N TYR A 233 -4.42 3.88 11.66
CA TYR A 233 -3.50 4.46 10.68
C TYR A 233 -2.16 3.73 10.69
N LEU A 234 -1.30 4.07 9.74
CA LEU A 234 0.04 3.54 9.61
C LEU A 234 1.02 4.70 9.46
N ASP A 235 2.07 4.70 10.28
CA ASP A 235 3.15 5.67 10.26
C ASP A 235 4.32 5.15 9.39
N LEU A 236 4.82 6.03 8.53
CA LEU A 236 5.93 5.77 7.61
C LEU A 236 7.17 6.56 8.03
N TYR A 237 8.21 5.85 8.47
CA TYR A 237 9.46 6.41 8.99
C TYR A 237 10.56 6.36 7.94
N TYR A 238 11.15 7.50 7.62
CA TYR A 238 12.25 7.53 6.68
C TYR A 238 13.53 6.97 7.32
N MET A 239 14.24 6.15 6.54
CA MET A 239 15.51 5.58 6.91
C MET A 239 16.56 5.91 5.85
N ASN A 240 17.71 6.42 6.29
CA ASN A 240 18.84 6.63 5.41
C ASN A 240 20.19 6.43 6.07
N GLN A 241 21.08 5.79 5.34
CA GLN A 241 22.49 5.70 5.70
C GLN A 241 23.16 7.06 5.46
N GLN A 242 23.88 7.55 6.48
CA GLN A 242 24.65 8.77 6.40
C GLN A 242 25.95 8.50 5.64
N ARG A 243 26.26 9.34 4.65
CA ARG A 243 27.41 9.15 3.77
C ARG A 243 28.75 9.18 4.51
N ASP A 244 28.86 10.01 5.54
CA ASP A 244 30.13 10.28 6.20
C ASP A 244 30.46 9.25 7.29
N SER A 245 29.47 8.75 8.02
CA SER A 245 29.69 7.78 9.10
C SER A 245 29.36 6.33 8.70
N GLY A 246 28.57 6.12 7.64
CA GLY A 246 28.01 4.81 7.33
C GLY A 246 26.92 4.34 8.31
N GLU A 247 26.58 5.16 9.31
CA GLU A 247 25.51 4.87 10.26
C GLU A 247 24.14 5.23 9.68
N TRP A 248 23.10 4.65 10.25
CA TRP A 248 21.72 4.88 9.86
C TRP A 248 21.06 5.95 10.72
N LYS A 249 20.34 6.84 10.05
CA LYS A 249 19.34 7.67 10.68
C LYS A 249 17.97 7.07 10.37
N ILE A 250 17.16 6.94 11.40
CA ILE A 250 15.76 6.50 11.35
C ILE A 250 14.95 7.60 12.03
N ASP A 251 13.85 8.04 11.40
CA ASP A 251 12.97 9.05 11.97
C ASP A 251 12.44 8.61 13.35
N GLU A 252 12.34 9.53 14.30
CA GLU A 252 11.90 9.31 15.70
C GLU A 252 12.81 8.40 16.56
N MET A 253 14.05 8.13 16.12
CA MET A 253 14.99 7.33 16.91
C MET A 253 15.46 8.06 18.19
N ASN A 254 15.41 7.36 19.32
CA ASN A 254 15.91 7.84 20.61
C ASN A 254 17.40 8.24 20.56
N ARG A 255 17.75 9.33 21.26
CA ARG A 255 19.14 9.79 21.41
C ARG A 255 19.83 9.05 22.55
N ILE A 256 20.95 8.39 22.27
CA ILE A 256 21.88 7.84 23.26
C ILE A 256 23.18 8.63 23.17
N ASN A 257 23.65 9.17 24.30
CA ASN A 257 24.88 9.99 24.36
C ASN A 257 24.90 11.13 23.32
N GLY A 258 23.73 11.73 23.07
CA GLY A 258 23.56 12.83 22.11
C GLY A 258 23.34 12.41 20.65
N SER A 259 23.55 11.13 20.30
CA SER A 259 23.37 10.61 18.93
C SER A 259 22.08 9.83 18.75
N ASN A 260 21.36 10.08 17.66
CA ASN A 260 20.23 9.25 17.20
C ASN A 260 20.61 8.31 16.05
N LEU A 261 21.90 8.17 15.76
CA LEU A 261 22.40 7.26 14.72
C LEU A 261 22.51 5.83 15.22
N ILE A 262 22.45 4.88 14.30
CA ILE A 262 22.53 3.43 14.54
C ILE A 262 23.62 2.85 13.65
N SER A 263 24.48 2.00 14.20
CA SER A 263 25.54 1.34 13.43
C SER A 263 24.95 0.44 12.32
N ASP A 264 25.66 0.32 11.19
CA ASP A 264 25.21 -0.45 10.03
C ASP A 264 24.94 -1.91 10.35
N ASP A 265 25.77 -2.54 11.19
CA ASP A 265 25.60 -3.95 11.62
C ASP A 265 24.34 -4.19 12.44
N LYS A 266 23.71 -3.14 12.98
CA LYS A 266 22.42 -3.24 13.69
C LYS A 266 21.23 -3.08 12.77
N VAL A 267 21.43 -2.53 11.57
CA VAL A 267 20.36 -2.31 10.59
C VAL A 267 20.44 -3.33 9.47
N ARG A 268 21.62 -3.66 8.96
CA ARG A 268 21.83 -4.55 7.81
C ARG A 268 22.79 -5.72 8.15
N PRO A 269 22.65 -6.87 7.47
CA PRO A 269 21.58 -7.20 6.51
C PRO A 269 20.23 -7.29 7.23
N PHE A 270 19.14 -6.93 6.53
CA PHE A 270 17.80 -7.03 7.13
C PHE A 270 17.53 -8.47 7.59
N SER A 271 16.92 -8.59 8.76
CA SER A 271 16.43 -9.85 9.29
C SER A 271 14.93 -9.98 9.00
N GLN A 272 14.30 -11.10 9.38
CA GLN A 272 12.87 -11.30 9.14
C GLN A 272 12.12 -11.60 10.43
N VAL A 273 10.93 -11.02 10.55
CA VAL A 273 9.94 -11.31 11.60
C VAL A 273 8.64 -11.80 11.00
N MET A 274 7.76 -12.35 11.84
CA MET A 274 6.44 -12.81 11.42
C MET A 274 5.34 -12.06 12.16
N ILE A 275 4.33 -11.62 11.41
CA ILE A 275 3.07 -11.12 11.94
C ILE A 275 1.98 -12.00 11.32
N ASN A 276 1.22 -12.70 12.16
CA ASN A 276 0.17 -13.64 11.75
C ASN A 276 0.59 -14.64 10.67
N GLY A 277 1.83 -15.13 10.74
CA GLY A 277 2.40 -16.09 9.79
C GLY A 277 2.91 -15.49 8.48
N GLN A 278 2.71 -14.19 8.21
CA GLN A 278 3.33 -13.49 7.09
C GLN A 278 4.72 -12.96 7.47
N ARG A 279 5.69 -13.12 6.58
CA ARG A 279 7.08 -12.68 6.78
C ARG A 279 7.25 -11.25 6.34
N PHE A 280 7.99 -10.48 7.13
CA PHE A 280 8.39 -9.11 6.81
C PHE A 280 9.85 -8.89 7.18
N ASP A 281 10.54 -8.08 6.37
CA ASP A 281 11.89 -7.64 6.71
C ASP A 281 11.85 -6.68 7.90
N THR A 282 12.91 -6.68 8.70
CA THR A 282 13.18 -5.73 9.78
C THR A 282 14.69 -5.45 9.88
N VAL A 283 15.09 -4.61 10.83
CA VAL A 283 16.50 -4.36 11.14
C VAL A 283 17.26 -5.64 11.49
N HIS A 284 18.58 -5.64 11.32
CA HIS A 284 19.41 -6.83 11.60
C HIS A 284 19.29 -7.33 13.04
N ASP A 285 19.23 -6.40 14.00
CA ASP A 285 19.17 -6.70 15.44
C ASP A 285 17.89 -6.12 16.07
N PRO A 286 16.75 -6.84 15.97
CA PRO A 286 15.47 -6.39 16.53
C PRO A 286 15.51 -6.14 18.03
N ASP A 287 16.24 -6.98 18.78
CA ASP A 287 16.34 -6.85 20.24
C ASP A 287 17.10 -5.58 20.63
N TYR A 288 18.20 -5.25 19.95
CA TYR A 288 18.89 -3.98 20.14
C TYR A 288 17.96 -2.79 19.86
N PHE A 289 17.21 -2.85 18.75
CA PHE A 289 16.30 -1.78 18.35
C PHE A 289 15.18 -1.59 19.38
N LEU A 290 14.50 -2.67 19.77
CA LEU A 290 13.41 -2.64 20.75
C LEU A 290 13.90 -2.25 22.14
N THR A 291 15.07 -2.72 22.56
CA THR A 291 15.69 -2.31 23.83
C THR A 291 15.99 -0.81 23.85
N ARG A 292 16.50 -0.26 22.73
CA ARG A 292 16.78 1.16 22.62
C ARG A 292 15.52 2.02 22.60
N MET A 293 14.41 1.51 22.04
CA MET A 293 13.15 2.25 21.95
C MET A 293 12.29 2.15 23.21
N TYR A 294 12.24 0.97 23.83
CA TYR A 294 11.27 0.65 24.89
C TYR A 294 11.91 0.25 26.22
N GLY A 295 13.23 0.11 26.28
CA GLY A 295 13.99 -0.30 27.47
C GLY A 295 14.18 -1.83 27.55
N ASN A 296 15.00 -2.27 28.51
CA ASN A 296 15.34 -3.69 28.70
C ASN A 296 14.13 -4.59 29.02
N ASP A 297 13.03 -4.00 29.47
CA ASP A 297 11.81 -4.71 29.85
C ASP A 297 10.73 -4.68 28.75
N PHE A 298 11.10 -4.36 27.50
CA PHE A 298 10.16 -4.20 26.38
C PHE A 298 9.23 -5.41 26.15
N MET A 299 9.68 -6.61 26.52
CA MET A 299 8.90 -7.85 26.41
C MET A 299 7.78 -7.94 27.46
N THR A 300 7.80 -7.11 28.50
CA THR A 300 6.75 -7.08 29.53
C THR A 300 5.64 -6.13 29.10
N PRO A 301 4.40 -6.61 28.87
CA PRO A 301 3.29 -5.74 28.55
C PRO A 301 3.04 -4.75 29.68
N LYS A 302 3.11 -3.45 29.36
CA LYS A 302 2.74 -2.37 30.28
C LYS A 302 1.30 -1.96 29.93
N PRO A 303 0.35 -1.99 30.88
CA PRO A 303 -0.96 -1.42 30.65
C PRO A 303 -0.79 0.05 30.23
N ARG A 304 -1.45 0.48 29.16
CA ARG A 304 -1.72 1.92 29.00
C ARG A 304 -2.76 2.22 30.07
N ASP A 305 -2.36 2.84 31.18
CA ASP A 305 -3.32 3.33 32.17
C ASP A 305 -4.44 4.08 31.44
N GLU A 306 -5.70 3.85 31.81
CA GLU A 306 -6.89 4.58 31.31
C GLU A 306 -6.88 6.09 31.67
N GLY A 307 -5.72 6.65 31.98
CA GLY A 307 -5.49 8.06 32.29
C GLY A 307 -4.24 8.57 31.60
N LYS A 308 -4.44 9.36 30.55
CA LYS A 308 -3.57 10.43 30.02
C LYS A 308 -2.26 10.72 30.80
N GLN A 309 -1.23 9.86 30.75
CA GLN A 309 0.08 10.26 31.29
C GLN A 309 1.28 9.37 30.95
N GLN A 310 1.39 8.83 29.73
CA GLN A 310 2.71 8.32 29.29
C GLN A 310 3.04 8.33 27.80
N LEU A 311 2.25 9.07 26.99
CA LEU A 311 2.66 9.53 25.66
C LEU A 311 2.89 11.04 25.59
N VAL A 312 2.60 11.76 26.68
CA VAL A 312 2.88 13.20 26.82
C VAL A 312 4.36 13.45 27.12
N PHE A 313 5.10 12.47 27.66
CA PHE A 313 6.50 12.68 28.04
C PHE A 313 7.50 12.66 26.86
N VAL A 314 7.06 12.32 25.64
CA VAL A 314 7.91 12.38 24.43
C VAL A 314 7.30 13.29 23.33
N LYS A 315 5.98 13.50 23.29
CA LYS A 315 5.35 14.31 22.22
C LYS A 315 5.32 15.84 22.46
N THR A 316 5.70 16.38 23.63
CA THR A 316 5.60 17.85 23.90
C THR A 316 6.93 18.59 24.04
N ASN A 317 8.08 17.90 24.12
CA ASN A 317 9.39 18.57 24.12
C ASN A 317 10.06 18.46 22.76
N GLY A 318 9.47 19.13 21.77
CA GLY A 318 9.96 19.15 20.40
C GLY A 318 9.54 20.36 19.57
N ILE A 319 8.96 21.42 20.15
CA ILE A 319 8.86 22.71 19.46
C ILE A 319 10.15 23.49 19.74
N GLY A 320 11.23 23.00 19.15
CA GLY A 320 12.43 23.80 18.91
C GLY A 320 12.30 24.49 17.55
N PRO A 321 12.82 25.72 17.37
CA PRO A 321 12.72 26.50 16.13
C PRO A 321 13.35 25.85 14.87
N ASP A 322 13.81 24.60 14.94
CA ASP A 322 14.48 23.87 13.86
C ASP A 322 13.55 23.04 12.95
N ALA A 323 12.25 22.89 13.28
CA ALA A 323 11.28 22.25 12.39
C ALA A 323 11.09 23.01 11.06
N LEU A 324 11.43 24.30 11.03
CA LEU A 324 11.42 25.12 9.81
C LEU A 324 12.66 24.87 8.91
N ASN A 325 13.74 24.30 9.46
CA ASN A 325 14.98 24.04 8.74
C ASN A 325 15.01 22.70 8.01
N SER A 326 14.15 21.74 8.39
CA SER A 326 13.99 20.48 7.64
C SER A 326 13.29 20.71 6.30
N ILE A 327 12.30 21.61 6.28
CA ILE A 327 11.59 22.02 5.06
C ILE A 327 12.53 22.79 4.11
N LYS A 328 13.39 23.67 4.65
CA LYS A 328 14.36 24.46 3.85
C LYS A 328 15.59 23.68 3.35
N ARG A 329 15.80 22.43 3.77
CA ARG A 329 16.88 21.59 3.25
C ARG A 329 16.40 20.68 2.12
N HIS A 330 15.10 20.38 2.04
CA HIS A 330 14.54 19.64 0.90
C HIS A 330 14.23 20.52 -0.33
N GLU A 331 14.11 21.84 -0.13
CA GLU A 331 13.93 22.84 -1.21
C GLU A 331 15.24 23.43 -1.76
N ARG A 332 16.40 23.12 -1.17
CA ARG A 332 17.68 23.74 -1.59
C ARG A 332 18.51 22.94 -2.58
N ASP A 333 18.15 21.68 -2.82
CA ASP A 333 18.81 20.80 -3.80
C ASP A 333 17.81 20.29 -4.87
N THR A 334 16.78 21.09 -5.19
CA THR A 334 15.95 20.91 -6.40
C THR A 334 16.64 21.46 -7.63
#